data_AF-A0A2L0CMZ5-F1
#
_entry.id   AF-A0A2L0CMZ5-F1
#
_cell.length_a   1.000
_cell.length_b   1.000
_cell.length_c   1.000
_cell.angle_alpha   90.00
_cell.angle_beta   90.00
_cell.angle_gamma   90.00
#
_symmetry.space_group_name_H-M   'P 1'
#
loop_
_entity.id
_entity.type
_entity.pdbx_description
1 polymer ?
#
loop_
_entity_poly.entity_id
_entity_poly.type
_entity_poly.pdbx_seq_one_letter_code
_entity_poly.pdbx_strand_id
1 'polypeptide(L)'
;YFQCVTIVFRPDNTYEVQIDGEKVESGDLESDWDLLPPKKIKDPEAKKPEDWDERVTIPDPDDTKPEDWDKPEHISDPEAAKPDDWDDEMDGEWEPPMIDNPEYKGEWSPKQIDNPAYKGPWVHPEVENPEYTPDSSLYKHDEICGIGF
;
A
#
# COMPACT_ATOMS: atom_id res chain seq x y z
N TYR A 1 44.67 -11.25 0.53
CA TYR A 1 44.21 -12.44 1.26
C TYR A 1 43.45 -13.29 0.27
N PHE A 2 43.80 -14.57 0.16
CA PHE A 2 42.99 -15.53 -0.60
C PHE A 2 42.01 -16.16 0.39
N GLN A 3 40.74 -16.22 0.01
CA GLN A 3 39.71 -16.91 0.77
C GLN A 3 39.42 -18.24 0.08
N CYS A 4 39.48 -19.33 0.82
CA CYS A 4 39.12 -20.65 0.31
C CYS A 4 37.61 -20.84 0.48
N VAL A 5 36.87 -20.98 -0.63
CA VAL A 5 35.44 -21.29 -0.59
C VAL A 5 35.24 -22.77 -0.87
N THR A 6 34.58 -23.46 0.05
CA THR A 6 34.17 -24.86 -0.12
C THR A 6 32.65 -24.92 -0.10
N ILE A 7 32.06 -25.55 -1.11
CA ILE A 7 30.61 -25.82 -1.17
C ILE A 7 30.43 -27.33 -1.14
N VAL A 8 29.63 -27.83 -0.20
CA VAL A 8 29.33 -29.25 -0.01
C VAL A 8 27.84 -29.47 -0.27
N PHE A 9 27.51 -30.33 -1.22
CA PHE A 9 26.14 -30.81 -1.45
C PHE A 9 26.01 -32.23 -0.90
N ARG A 10 24.94 -32.49 -0.14
CA ARG A 10 24.67 -33.81 0.46
C ARG A 10 23.52 -34.52 -0.26
N PRO A 11 23.46 -35.87 -0.22
CA PRO A 11 22.39 -36.65 -0.83
C PRO A 11 21.02 -36.46 -0.16
N ASP A 12 20.96 -35.82 1.01
CA ASP A 12 19.74 -35.40 1.68
C ASP A 12 19.20 -34.04 1.20
N ASN A 13 19.64 -33.55 0.03
CA ASN A 13 19.30 -32.22 -0.52
C ASN A 13 19.74 -31.03 0.35
N THR A 14 20.66 -31.20 1.30
CA THR A 14 21.23 -30.07 2.04
C THR A 14 22.52 -29.56 1.40
N TYR A 15 22.79 -28.28 1.59
CA TYR A 15 24.05 -27.66 1.20
C TYR A 15 24.76 -27.04 2.40
N GLU A 16 26.06 -26.88 2.27
CA GLU A 16 26.89 -26.20 3.25
C GLU A 16 27.97 -25.40 2.54
N VAL A 17 28.12 -24.14 2.94
CA VAL A 17 29.16 -23.23 2.45
C VAL A 17 30.14 -22.97 3.58
N GLN A 18 31.42 -23.13 3.28
CA GLN A 18 32.52 -22.87 4.20
C GLN A 18 33.48 -21.84 3.59
N ILE A 19 33.93 -20.89 4.41
CA ILE A 19 34.98 -19.92 4.05
C ILE A 19 36.16 -20.18 4.98
N ASP A 20 37.33 -20.45 4.40
CA ASP A 20 38.57 -20.76 5.11
C ASP A 20 38.45 -21.95 6.10
N GLY A 21 37.52 -22.87 5.81
CA GLY A 21 37.22 -24.06 6.62
C GLY A 21 36.22 -23.82 7.75
N GLU A 22 35.71 -22.60 7.90
CA GLU A 22 34.63 -22.28 8.84
C GLU A 22 33.28 -22.31 8.12
N LYS A 23 32.31 -23.00 8.70
CA LYS A 23 30.94 -23.06 8.19
C LYS A 23 30.27 -21.69 8.35
N VAL A 24 29.92 -21.08 7.22
CA VAL A 24 29.25 -19.77 7.18
C VAL A 24 27.76 -19.90 6.90
N GLU A 25 27.37 -20.93 6.13
CA GLU A 25 25.97 -21.12 5.74
C GLU A 25 25.66 -22.61 5.57
N SER A 26 24.44 -23.00 5.91
CA SER A 26 23.86 -24.28 5.52
C SER A 26 22.36 -24.19 5.50
N GLY A 27 21.75 -24.91 4.57
CA GLY A 27 20.31 -24.96 4.41
C GLY A 27 19.87 -26.14 3.55
N ASP A 28 18.62 -26.09 3.15
CA ASP A 28 17.99 -27.08 2.29
C ASP A 28 17.90 -26.52 0.88
N LEU A 29 18.39 -27.25 -0.13
CA LEU A 29 18.30 -26.81 -1.53
C LEU A 29 16.86 -26.54 -1.95
N GLU A 30 15.90 -27.30 -1.42
CA GLU A 30 14.47 -27.14 -1.72
C GLU A 30 13.83 -25.90 -1.09
N SER A 31 14.40 -25.37 0.00
CA SER A 31 13.80 -24.26 0.75
C SER A 31 14.54 -22.94 0.53
N ASP A 32 15.88 -23.00 0.43
CA ASP A 32 16.73 -21.83 0.24
C ASP A 32 16.85 -21.42 -1.25
N TRP A 33 16.58 -22.32 -2.19
CA TRP A 33 16.65 -22.06 -3.63
C TRP A 33 15.30 -22.27 -4.33
N ASP A 34 14.99 -21.42 -5.30
CA ASP A 34 13.78 -21.47 -6.13
C ASP A 34 13.92 -22.54 -7.24
N LEU A 35 14.23 -23.79 -6.84
CA LEU A 35 14.40 -24.94 -7.74
C LEU A 35 13.07 -25.63 -8.06
N LEU A 36 12.14 -25.57 -7.10
CA LEU A 36 10.81 -26.15 -7.19
C LEU A 36 9.78 -25.02 -7.15
N PRO A 37 8.60 -25.23 -7.78
CA PRO A 37 7.51 -24.28 -7.62
C PRO A 37 7.12 -24.16 -6.13
N PRO A 38 6.62 -22.99 -5.69
CA PRO A 38 6.37 -22.73 -4.28
C PRO A 38 5.38 -23.74 -3.70
N LYS A 39 5.64 -24.20 -2.47
CA LYS A 39 4.77 -25.15 -1.74
C LYS A 39 3.32 -24.66 -1.60
N LYS A 40 3.16 -23.33 -1.51
CA LYS A 40 1.87 -22.66 -1.37
C LYS A 40 1.70 -21.61 -2.45
N ILE A 41 0.55 -21.62 -3.10
CA ILE A 41 0.16 -20.60 -4.08
C ILE A 41 -1.07 -19.86 -3.56
N LYS A 42 -1.26 -18.63 -4.03
CA LYS A 42 -2.52 -17.92 -3.82
C LYS A 42 -3.62 -18.68 -4.55
N ASP A 43 -4.69 -19.00 -3.83
CA ASP A 43 -5.85 -19.70 -4.38
C ASP A 43 -6.46 -18.98 -5.60
N PRO A 44 -6.32 -19.49 -6.83
CA PRO A 44 -6.86 -18.81 -8.01
C PRO A 44 -8.39 -18.69 -8.00
N GLU A 45 -9.10 -19.49 -7.19
CA GLU A 45 -10.56 -19.43 -7.03
C GLU A 45 -10.98 -18.42 -5.95
N ALA A 46 -10.11 -18.16 -4.97
CA ALA A 46 -10.41 -17.19 -3.93
C ALA A 46 -10.30 -15.76 -4.46
N LYS A 47 -11.45 -15.10 -4.53
CA LYS A 47 -11.54 -13.67 -4.83
C LYS A 47 -12.05 -12.94 -3.60
N LYS A 48 -11.63 -11.70 -3.43
CA LYS A 48 -12.18 -10.81 -2.42
C LYS A 48 -13.70 -10.76 -2.61
N PRO A 49 -14.51 -11.10 -1.59
CA PRO A 49 -15.96 -10.95 -1.68
C PRO A 49 -16.34 -9.49 -1.90
N GLU A 50 -17.35 -9.22 -2.74
CA GLU A 50 -17.86 -7.85 -2.92
C GLU A 50 -18.45 -7.27 -1.62
N ASP A 51 -18.93 -8.15 -0.74
CA ASP A 51 -19.43 -7.82 0.61
C ASP A 51 -18.31 -7.58 1.65
N TRP A 52 -17.03 -7.69 1.25
CA TRP A 52 -15.90 -7.53 2.16
C TRP A 52 -15.48 -6.07 2.30
N ASP A 53 -15.94 -5.44 3.37
CA ASP A 53 -15.58 -4.07 3.70
C ASP A 53 -14.27 -4.00 4.51
N GLU A 54 -13.26 -3.37 3.91
CA GLU A 54 -11.94 -3.11 4.51
C GLU A 54 -11.85 -1.70 5.11
N ARG A 55 -12.92 -0.90 5.03
CA ARG A 55 -12.96 0.43 5.60
C ARG A 55 -13.26 0.31 7.08
N VAL A 56 -12.27 0.68 7.90
CA VAL A 56 -12.42 0.76 9.37
C VAL A 56 -13.52 1.76 9.72
N THR A 57 -13.59 2.86 8.97
CA THR A 57 -14.57 3.91 9.16
C THR A 57 -15.34 4.19 7.89
N ILE A 58 -16.65 4.42 8.03
CA ILE A 58 -17.53 4.86 6.95
C ILE A 58 -18.01 6.29 7.23
N PRO A 59 -18.29 7.10 6.20
CA PRO A 59 -18.93 8.39 6.40
C PRO A 59 -20.31 8.17 7.02
N ASP A 60 -20.59 8.94 8.07
CA ASP A 60 -21.87 8.91 8.77
C ASP A 60 -22.99 9.30 7.80
N PRO A 61 -23.93 8.38 7.49
CA PRO A 61 -25.04 8.67 6.58
C PRO A 61 -26.04 9.67 7.18
N ASP A 62 -26.04 9.84 8.51
CA ASP A 62 -26.91 10.77 9.22
C ASP A 62 -26.25 12.15 9.41
N ASP A 63 -24.93 12.27 9.24
CA ASP A 63 -24.23 13.55 9.27
C ASP A 63 -24.39 14.23 7.91
N THR A 64 -25.40 15.09 7.77
CA THR A 64 -25.62 15.89 6.56
C THR A 64 -24.92 17.24 6.64
N LYS A 65 -24.39 17.72 5.51
CA LYS A 65 -23.81 19.07 5.41
C LYS A 65 -24.80 20.12 5.93
N PRO A 66 -24.44 20.89 6.98
CA PRO A 66 -25.28 21.98 7.43
C PRO A 66 -25.40 23.05 6.34
N GLU A 67 -26.59 23.62 6.16
CA GLU A 67 -26.80 24.72 5.20
C GLU A 67 -25.90 25.93 5.51
N ASP A 68 -25.56 26.15 6.79
CA ASP A 68 -24.66 27.21 7.26
C ASP A 68 -23.17 26.95 6.97
N TRP A 69 -22.81 25.81 6.37
CA TRP A 69 -21.42 25.48 6.05
C TRP A 69 -20.98 25.99 4.67
N ASP A 70 -21.91 26.08 3.71
CA ASP A 70 -21.61 26.52 2.34
C ASP A 70 -21.62 28.06 2.25
N LYS A 71 -20.79 28.69 3.06
CA LYS A 71 -20.59 30.14 3.00
C LYS A 71 -19.54 30.47 1.93
N PRO A 72 -19.70 31.55 1.16
CA PRO A 72 -18.70 31.95 0.18
C PRO A 72 -17.38 32.31 0.87
N GLU A 73 -16.26 31.96 0.24
CA GLU A 73 -14.89 32.26 0.73
C GLU A 73 -14.66 33.77 0.85
N HIS A 74 -15.29 34.55 -0.03
CA HIS A 74 -15.24 36.00 -0.03
C HIS A 74 -16.62 36.62 0.10
N ILE A 75 -16.76 37.59 1.01
CA ILE A 75 -17.97 38.41 1.19
C ILE A 75 -17.64 39.88 0.96
N SER A 76 -18.59 40.67 0.50
CA SER A 76 -18.42 42.13 0.42
C SER A 76 -18.23 42.71 1.82
N ASP A 77 -17.24 43.58 1.99
CA ASP A 77 -16.95 44.23 3.27
C ASP A 77 -18.13 45.14 3.69
N PRO A 78 -18.87 44.81 4.77
CA PRO A 78 -19.97 45.64 5.24
C PRO A 78 -19.49 46.92 5.95
N GLU A 79 -18.21 47.01 6.33
CA GLU A 79 -17.60 48.20 6.93
C GLU A 79 -16.96 49.12 5.89
N ALA A 80 -16.77 48.64 4.66
CA ALA A 80 -16.34 49.48 3.56
C ALA A 80 -17.46 50.47 3.21
N ALA A 81 -17.20 51.74 3.44
CA ALA A 81 -18.01 52.82 2.92
C ALA A 81 -17.39 53.37 1.65
N LYS A 82 -18.24 53.83 0.74
CA LYS A 82 -17.83 54.57 -0.43
C LYS A 82 -16.96 55.78 0.00
N PRO A 83 -15.74 55.95 -0.54
CA PRO A 83 -14.88 57.08 -0.22
C PRO A 83 -15.55 58.42 -0.59
N ASP A 84 -15.37 59.46 0.23
CA ASP A 84 -15.88 60.81 -0.05
C ASP A 84 -15.35 61.41 -1.37
N ASP A 85 -14.21 60.93 -1.87
CA ASP A 85 -13.56 61.38 -3.11
C ASP A 85 -14.00 60.60 -4.36
N TRP A 86 -14.96 59.67 -4.24
CA TRP A 86 -15.43 58.85 -5.37
C TRP A 86 -16.56 59.51 -6.16
N ASP A 87 -16.39 59.64 -7.47
CA ASP A 87 -17.36 60.22 -8.39
C ASP A 87 -18.01 59.13 -9.28
N ASP A 88 -19.30 58.81 -9.05
CA ASP A 88 -19.99 57.75 -9.82
C ASP A 88 -20.13 58.08 -11.31
N GLU A 89 -20.04 59.37 -11.70
CA GLU A 89 -20.18 59.82 -13.09
C GLU A 89 -18.86 59.66 -13.87
N MET A 90 -17.72 59.71 -13.18
CA MET A 90 -16.38 59.62 -13.77
C MET A 90 -15.72 58.25 -13.55
N ASP A 91 -15.91 57.63 -12.39
CA ASP A 91 -15.29 56.37 -11.96
C ASP A 91 -16.25 55.15 -12.04
N GLY A 92 -17.56 55.38 -12.15
CA GLY A 92 -18.59 54.34 -12.25
C GLY A 92 -19.23 53.94 -10.90
N GLU A 93 -20.11 52.94 -10.91
CA GLU A 93 -20.77 52.44 -9.68
C GLU A 93 -19.73 51.81 -8.74
N TRP A 94 -19.64 52.33 -7.51
CA TRP A 94 -18.70 51.83 -6.52
C TRP A 94 -19.10 50.42 -6.03
N GLU A 95 -18.18 49.47 -6.12
CA GLU A 95 -18.34 48.13 -5.55
C GLU A 95 -17.46 47.97 -4.29
N PRO A 96 -18.02 47.48 -3.17
CA PRO A 96 -17.25 47.23 -1.95
C PRO A 96 -16.17 46.16 -2.17
N PRO A 97 -14.99 46.28 -1.53
CA PRO A 97 -13.96 45.25 -1.59
C PRO A 97 -14.48 43.93 -1.03
N MET A 98 -14.06 42.82 -1.65
CA MET A 98 -14.32 41.48 -1.15
C MET A 98 -13.29 41.14 -0.06
N ILE A 99 -13.77 40.76 1.13
CA ILE A 99 -12.95 40.32 2.26
C ILE A 99 -13.13 38.82 2.50
N ASP A 100 -12.12 38.20 3.11
CA ASP A 100 -12.19 36.80 3.52
C ASP A 100 -13.30 36.61 4.55
N ASN A 101 -14.22 35.68 4.26
CA ASN A 101 -15.34 35.42 5.13
C ASN A 101 -14.88 34.68 6.40
N PRO A 102 -14.99 35.29 7.60
CA PRO A 102 -14.60 34.62 8.84
C PRO A 102 -15.47 33.41 9.17
N GLU A 103 -16.64 33.29 8.53
CA GLU A 103 -17.55 32.16 8.69
C GLU A 103 -17.34 31.06 7.62
N TYR A 104 -16.40 31.22 6.69
CA TYR A 104 -16.05 30.17 5.74
C TYR A 104 -15.33 29.02 6.46
N LYS A 105 -15.98 27.85 6.49
CA LYS A 105 -15.49 26.66 7.20
C LYS A 105 -14.76 25.67 6.26
N GLY A 106 -14.59 26.01 4.99
CA GLY A 106 -13.90 25.18 3.99
C GLY A 106 -14.76 24.04 3.44
N GLU A 107 -14.13 23.06 2.77
CA GLU A 107 -14.83 21.89 2.24
C GLU A 107 -15.35 21.01 3.39
N TRP A 108 -16.67 20.80 3.44
CA TRP A 108 -17.30 19.97 4.46
C TRP A 108 -16.94 18.49 4.25
N SER A 109 -16.53 17.80 5.30
CA SER A 109 -16.32 16.35 5.30
C SER A 109 -17.21 15.69 6.37
N PRO A 110 -17.97 14.63 6.03
CA PRO A 110 -18.83 13.94 6.98
C PRO A 110 -18.01 13.33 8.12
N LYS A 111 -18.61 13.23 9.31
CA LYS A 111 -18.03 12.45 10.41
C LYS A 111 -17.77 11.02 9.97
N GLN A 112 -16.66 10.46 10.45
CA GLN A 112 -16.31 9.07 10.23
C GLN A 112 -16.76 8.23 11.43
N ILE A 113 -17.64 7.27 11.20
CA ILE A 113 -18.13 6.34 12.23
C ILE A 113 -17.47 4.98 12.04
N ASP A 114 -17.32 4.22 13.13
CA ASP A 114 -16.84 2.84 13.09
C ASP A 114 -17.76 1.99 12.21
N ASN A 115 -17.17 1.29 11.25
CA ASN A 115 -17.93 0.44 10.34
C ASN A 115 -18.26 -0.90 11.01
N PRO A 116 -19.53 -1.20 11.34
CA PRO A 116 -19.90 -2.49 11.93
C PRO A 116 -19.71 -3.66 10.95
N ALA A 117 -19.63 -3.38 9.64
CA ALA A 117 -19.36 -4.35 8.60
C ALA A 117 -17.85 -4.52 8.29
N TYR A 118 -16.96 -3.85 9.04
CA TYR A 118 -15.52 -4.00 8.86
C TYR A 118 -15.10 -5.44 9.16
N LYS A 119 -14.62 -6.15 8.13
CA LYS A 119 -14.16 -7.54 8.24
C LYS A 119 -12.64 -7.66 8.37
N GLY A 120 -11.91 -6.53 8.37
CA GLY A 120 -10.46 -6.52 8.36
C GLY A 120 -9.86 -6.48 6.95
N PRO A 121 -8.52 -6.36 6.83
CA PRO A 121 -7.85 -6.54 5.56
C PRO A 121 -8.10 -7.96 5.04
N TRP A 122 -8.54 -8.09 3.79
CA TRP A 122 -8.78 -9.41 3.21
C TRP A 122 -7.44 -10.12 2.99
N VAL A 123 -7.22 -11.23 3.68
CA VAL A 123 -6.03 -12.07 3.49
C VAL A 123 -6.38 -13.14 2.48
N HIS A 124 -5.68 -13.10 1.35
CA HIS A 124 -5.83 -14.09 0.29
C HIS A 124 -5.45 -15.48 0.83
N PRO A 125 -6.34 -16.50 0.77
CA PRO A 125 -5.99 -17.82 1.23
C PRO A 125 -4.87 -18.43 0.36
N GLU A 126 -3.95 -19.11 1.04
CA GLU A 126 -2.87 -19.86 0.41
C GLU A 126 -3.27 -21.34 0.37
N VAL A 127 -3.25 -21.94 -0.82
CA VAL A 127 -3.56 -23.36 -1.03
C VAL A 127 -2.29 -24.12 -1.37
N GLU A 128 -2.31 -25.43 -1.11
CA GLU A 128 -1.22 -26.32 -1.51
C GLU A 128 -1.08 -26.29 -3.03
N ASN A 129 0.14 -26.09 -3.51
CA ASN A 129 0.39 -26.04 -4.93
C ASN A 129 0.32 -27.46 -5.52
N PRO A 130 -0.63 -27.75 -6.43
CA PRO A 130 -0.70 -29.07 -7.06
C PRO A 130 0.51 -29.37 -7.96
N GLU A 131 1.26 -28.35 -8.38
CA GLU A 131 2.51 -28.50 -9.13
C GLU A 131 3.73 -28.70 -8.21
N TYR A 132 3.58 -28.52 -6.90
CA TYR A 132 4.66 -28.82 -5.96
C TYR A 132 4.80 -30.33 -5.77
N THR A 133 5.93 -30.86 -6.20
CA THR A 133 6.35 -32.23 -5.93
C THR A 133 7.72 -32.20 -5.24
N PRO A 134 7.88 -32.83 -4.06
CA PRO A 134 9.19 -32.95 -3.43
C PRO A 134 10.10 -33.81 -4.30
N ASP A 135 11.26 -33.28 -4.64
CA ASP A 135 12.25 -33.97 -5.49
C ASP A 135 13.49 -34.28 -4.65
N SER A 136 13.64 -35.54 -4.27
CA SER A 136 14.79 -36.02 -3.47
C SER A 136 16.09 -36.18 -4.28
N SER A 137 16.08 -35.86 -5.57
CA SER A 137 17.20 -35.97 -6.49
C SER A 137 17.75 -34.62 -6.96
N LEU A 138 17.37 -33.51 -6.33
CA LEU A 138 17.88 -32.18 -6.67
C LEU A 138 19.40 -32.04 -6.53
N TYR A 139 20.00 -32.75 -5.57
CA TYR A 139 21.46 -32.80 -5.43
C TYR A 139 22.17 -33.54 -6.59
N LYS A 140 21.42 -34.34 -7.38
CA LYS A 140 21.98 -35.25 -8.37
C LYS A 140 22.09 -34.54 -9.72
N HIS A 141 23.32 -34.31 -10.14
CA HIS A 141 23.64 -33.90 -11.50
C HIS A 141 24.18 -35.09 -12.29
N ASP A 142 23.82 -35.20 -13.57
CA ASP A 142 24.24 -36.32 -14.42
C ASP A 142 25.77 -36.38 -14.58
N GLU A 143 26.40 -35.32 -15.09
CA GLU A 143 27.87 -35.19 -15.16
C GLU A 143 28.28 -33.71 -15.19
N ILE A 144 29.27 -33.32 -14.37
CA ILE A 144 29.89 -31.98 -14.44
C ILE A 144 31.15 -32.08 -15.30
N CYS A 145 31.02 -31.77 -16.59
CA CYS A 145 32.11 -31.91 -17.57
C CYS A 145 32.94 -30.62 -17.77
N GLY A 146 32.43 -29.46 -17.33
CA GLY A 146 33.10 -28.18 -17.50
C GLY A 146 32.95 -27.28 -16.28
N ILE A 147 34.06 -26.66 -15.89
CA ILE A 147 34.10 -25.58 -14.90
C ILE A 147 34.54 -24.32 -15.63
N GLY A 148 33.66 -23.32 -15.68
CA GLY A 148 33.97 -21.99 -16.20
C GLY A 148 34.45 -21.06 -15.08
N PHE A 149 35.37 -20.16 -15.41
CA PHE A 149 35.87 -19.10 -14.53
C PHE A 149 35.43 -17.74 -15.06
#